data_AF-A0A1C4NTI1-F1
#
_entry.id   AF-A0A1C4NTI1-F1
#
_cell.length_a   1.000
_cell.length_b   1.000
_cell.length_c   1.000
_cell.angle_alpha   90.00
_cell.angle_beta   90.00
_cell.angle_gamma   90.00
#
_symmetry.space_group_name_H-M   'P 1'
#
loop_
_entity.id
_entity.type
_entity.pdbx_description
1 polymer ?
#
loop_
_entity_poly.entity_id
_entity_poly.type
_entity_poly.pdbx_seq_one_letter_code
_entity_poly.pdbx_strand_id
1 'polypeptide(L)'
;MTDQATGVTDPANRAEDEIPGKPTAASRTTLSHIMTGSDTNLLGTVHGGVIMKLVDDAAGAVAGRHSGGPAVTASMDEMVFLEPVRVGDLVHVKAQVNWTAGPPWRSASA
;
A
#
# COMPACT_ATOMS: atom_id res chain seq x y z
N MET A 1 48.07 -17.06 -16.06
CA MET A 1 47.77 -15.96 -15.12
C MET A 1 46.27 -15.82 -15.15
N THR A 2 45.66 -16.22 -14.03
CA THR A 2 44.27 -16.55 -13.67
C THR A 2 43.14 -16.20 -14.66
N ASP A 3 42.43 -17.24 -15.09
CA ASP A 3 41.04 -17.21 -15.58
C ASP A 3 40.09 -17.21 -14.35
N GLN A 4 39.15 -16.27 -14.32
CA GLN A 4 38.02 -16.26 -13.38
C GLN A 4 36.76 -15.97 -14.19
N ALA A 5 36.31 -16.97 -14.93
CA ALA A 5 34.96 -17.04 -15.47
C ALA A 5 33.98 -17.56 -14.41
N THR A 6 32.83 -16.88 -14.33
CA THR A 6 31.50 -17.43 -13.98
C THR A 6 31.32 -18.05 -12.59
N GLY A 7 30.88 -17.21 -11.65
CA GLY A 7 30.06 -17.66 -10.53
C GLY A 7 28.68 -18.09 -11.04
N VAL A 8 28.57 -19.34 -11.51
CA VAL A 8 27.28 -20.03 -11.65
C VAL A 8 26.74 -20.21 -10.24
N THR A 9 25.66 -19.52 -9.92
CA THR A 9 24.95 -19.69 -8.65
C THR A 9 24.36 -21.10 -8.60
N ASP A 10 24.77 -21.86 -7.59
CA ASP A 10 24.28 -23.20 -7.30
C ASP A 10 22.74 -23.19 -7.18
N PRO A 11 22.01 -23.98 -8.00
CA PRO A 11 20.55 -24.07 -7.92
C PRO A 11 20.03 -24.68 -6.61
N ALA A 12 20.89 -25.30 -5.79
CA ALA A 12 20.51 -25.99 -4.55
C ALA A 12 20.33 -25.06 -3.33
N ASN A 13 20.81 -23.81 -3.36
CA ASN A 13 20.71 -22.89 -2.20
C ASN A 13 19.55 -21.86 -2.26
N ARG A 14 18.47 -22.16 -2.99
CA ARG A 14 17.36 -21.21 -3.21
C ARG A 14 16.29 -21.18 -2.10
N ALA A 15 16.48 -21.97 -1.05
CA ALA A 15 15.52 -22.09 0.06
C ALA A 15 15.70 -21.02 1.16
N GLU A 16 16.81 -20.25 1.14
CA GLU A 16 17.18 -19.37 2.25
C GLU A 16 16.68 -17.91 2.12
N ASP A 17 16.17 -17.50 0.96
CA ASP A 17 15.61 -16.15 0.73
C ASP A 17 14.07 -16.10 0.90
N GLU A 18 13.52 -16.84 1.87
CA GLU A 18 12.10 -16.76 2.19
C GLU A 18 11.85 -15.56 3.12
N ILE A 19 11.37 -14.44 2.56
CA ILE A 19 10.89 -13.30 3.37
C ILE A 19 9.65 -13.78 4.14
N PRO A 20 9.69 -13.85 5.48
CA PRO A 20 8.55 -14.32 6.25
C PRO A 20 7.35 -13.41 6.04
N GLY A 21 6.19 -14.00 5.73
CA GLY A 21 4.94 -13.25 5.63
C GLY A 21 4.62 -12.55 6.95
N LYS A 22 4.10 -11.32 6.88
CA LYS A 22 3.64 -10.57 8.05
C LYS A 22 2.12 -10.71 8.21
N PRO A 23 1.59 -10.78 9.44
CA PRO A 23 0.14 -10.76 9.64
C PRO A 23 -0.43 -9.40 9.20
N THR A 24 -1.68 -9.39 8.72
CA THR A 24 -2.38 -8.16 8.29
C THR A 24 -2.42 -7.09 9.39
N ALA A 25 -2.49 -7.52 10.65
CA ALA A 25 -2.48 -6.64 11.82
C ALA A 25 -1.16 -5.86 11.99
N ALA A 26 -0.03 -6.34 11.46
CA ALA A 26 1.28 -5.70 11.64
C ALA A 26 1.37 -4.32 10.97
N SER A 27 0.58 -4.08 9.92
CA SER A 27 0.56 -2.81 9.19
C SER A 27 -0.75 -2.03 9.30
N ARG A 28 -1.74 -2.53 10.05
CA ARG A 28 -3.05 -1.87 10.21
C ARG A 28 -2.89 -0.43 10.69
N THR A 29 -3.47 0.51 9.97
CA THR A 29 -3.35 1.94 10.23
C THR A 29 -4.73 2.60 10.18
N THR A 30 -4.94 3.62 11.00
CA THR A 30 -6.11 4.51 10.92
C THR A 30 -5.62 5.95 10.82
N LEU A 31 -5.98 6.62 9.74
CA LEU A 31 -5.82 8.07 9.60
C LEU A 31 -7.14 8.73 10.01
N SER A 32 -7.05 9.79 10.81
CA SER A 32 -8.22 10.60 11.21
C SER A 32 -7.94 12.05 10.84
N HIS A 33 -8.86 12.67 10.11
CA HIS A 33 -8.73 14.07 9.66
C HIS A 33 -10.04 14.82 9.89
N ILE A 34 -9.96 15.99 10.50
CA ILE A 34 -11.11 16.90 10.62
C ILE A 34 -11.17 17.71 9.33
N MET A 35 -12.30 17.65 8.64
CA MET A 35 -12.48 18.38 7.40
C MET A 35 -12.62 19.87 7.66
N THR A 36 -11.89 20.67 6.91
CA THR A 36 -11.81 22.12 7.05
C THR A 36 -12.33 22.81 5.79
N GLY A 37 -12.50 24.14 5.86
CA GLY A 37 -12.92 24.93 4.70
C GLY A 37 -12.00 24.77 3.48
N SER A 38 -10.70 24.54 3.67
CA SER A 38 -9.75 24.32 2.57
C SER A 38 -9.92 22.97 1.87
N ASP A 39 -10.63 22.03 2.48
CA ASP A 39 -10.89 20.70 1.90
C ASP A 39 -12.12 20.70 0.97
N THR A 40 -12.86 21.81 0.92
CA THR A 40 -14.12 21.91 0.19
C THR A 40 -13.96 22.25 -1.29
N ASN A 41 -14.92 21.80 -2.08
CA ASN A 41 -15.12 22.20 -3.46
C ASN A 41 -16.04 23.44 -3.54
N LEU A 42 -16.27 23.95 -4.75
CA LEU A 42 -17.11 25.13 -5.00
C LEU A 42 -18.60 24.95 -4.62
N LEU A 43 -19.04 23.73 -4.36
CA LEU A 43 -20.40 23.38 -3.92
C LEU A 43 -20.52 23.25 -2.39
N GLY A 44 -19.45 23.50 -1.64
CA GLY A 44 -19.47 23.53 -0.18
C GLY A 44 -19.39 22.17 0.52
N THR A 45 -19.18 21.07 -0.21
CA THR A 45 -18.82 19.76 0.35
C THR A 45 -17.34 19.50 0.18
N VAL A 46 -16.79 18.55 0.92
CA VAL A 46 -15.40 18.12 0.73
C VAL A 46 -15.18 17.64 -0.70
N HIS A 47 -14.08 18.05 -1.30
CA HIS A 47 -13.70 17.66 -2.65
C HIS A 47 -13.31 16.17 -2.68
N GLY A 48 -13.84 15.41 -3.65
CA GLY A 48 -13.57 13.96 -3.73
C GLY A 48 -12.08 13.61 -3.81
N GLY A 49 -11.28 14.45 -4.48
CA GLY A 49 -9.82 14.32 -4.51
C GLY A 49 -9.13 14.41 -3.15
N VAL A 50 -9.70 15.15 -2.19
CA VAL A 50 -9.16 15.18 -0.81
C VAL A 50 -9.39 13.84 -0.13
N ILE A 51 -10.57 13.25 -0.27
CA ILE A 51 -10.86 11.91 0.27
C ILE A 51 -9.96 10.85 -0.40
N MET A 52 -9.79 10.91 -1.72
CA MET A 52 -8.87 10.00 -2.44
C MET A 52 -7.44 10.11 -1.92
N LYS A 53 -6.96 11.33 -1.67
CA LYS A 53 -5.63 11.56 -1.08
C LYS A 53 -5.51 10.90 0.30
N LEU A 54 -6.51 11.04 1.17
CA LEU A 54 -6.46 10.42 2.51
C LEU A 54 -6.42 8.88 2.43
N VAL A 55 -7.12 8.31 1.44
CA VAL A 55 -7.07 6.85 1.16
C VAL A 55 -5.69 6.44 0.67
N ASP A 56 -5.12 7.17 -0.29
CA ASP A 56 -3.78 6.90 -0.82
C ASP A 56 -2.69 7.05 0.25
N ASP A 57 -2.72 8.11 1.06
CA ASP A 57 -1.80 8.34 2.18
C ASP A 57 -1.83 7.16 3.19
N ALA A 58 -3.04 6.70 3.55
CA ALA A 58 -3.20 5.56 4.45
C ALA A 58 -2.70 4.25 3.83
N ALA A 59 -2.97 4.02 2.55
CA ALA A 59 -2.51 2.84 1.82
C ALA A 59 -0.98 2.82 1.69
N GLY A 60 -0.36 3.94 1.34
CA GLY A 60 1.10 4.09 1.28
C GLY A 60 1.78 3.82 2.62
N ALA A 61 1.23 4.36 3.72
CA ALA A 61 1.74 4.09 5.07
C ALA A 61 1.65 2.60 5.43
N VAL A 62 0.51 1.96 5.14
CA VAL A 62 0.29 0.53 5.36
C VAL A 62 1.26 -0.32 4.53
N ALA A 63 1.41 0.01 3.25
CA ALA A 63 2.29 -0.71 2.33
C ALA A 63 3.75 -0.61 2.77
N GLY A 64 4.24 0.58 3.10
CA GLY A 64 5.61 0.78 3.56
C GLY A 64 5.90 0.07 4.88
N ARG A 65 4.95 0.07 5.83
CA ARG A 65 5.07 -0.71 7.08
C ARG A 65 5.11 -2.22 6.82
N HIS A 66 4.30 -2.70 5.89
CA HIS A 66 4.23 -4.13 5.59
C HIS A 66 5.45 -4.60 4.80
N SER A 67 5.92 -3.86 3.79
CA SER A 67 7.10 -4.20 2.99
C SER A 67 8.41 -3.98 3.74
N GLY A 68 8.44 -3.05 4.72
CA GLY A 68 9.68 -2.65 5.39
C GLY A 68 10.53 -1.67 4.59
N GLY A 69 9.96 -1.04 3.55
CA GLY A 69 10.66 -0.10 2.68
C GLY A 69 9.70 0.81 1.90
N PRO A 70 10.20 1.62 0.97
CA PRO A 70 9.37 2.49 0.15
C PRO A 70 8.30 1.70 -0.63
N ALA A 71 7.12 2.28 -0.77
CA ALA A 71 6.04 1.76 -1.60
C ALA A 71 5.49 2.90 -2.48
N VAL A 72 5.01 2.53 -3.66
CA VAL A 72 4.37 3.46 -4.60
C VAL A 72 3.01 2.91 -5.00
N THR A 73 2.06 3.80 -5.23
CA THR A 73 0.72 3.43 -5.69
C THR A 73 0.77 3.10 -7.17
N ALA A 74 0.65 1.82 -7.51
CA ALA A 74 0.64 1.37 -8.90
C ALA A 74 -0.72 1.59 -9.57
N SER A 75 -1.79 1.32 -8.83
CA SER A 75 -3.18 1.49 -9.28
C SER A 75 -4.08 1.68 -8.08
N MET A 76 -5.24 2.31 -8.33
CA MET A 76 -6.38 2.28 -7.42
C MET A 76 -7.55 1.69 -8.20
N ASP A 77 -8.30 0.81 -7.55
CA ASP A 77 -9.55 0.28 -8.09
C ASP A 77 -10.65 1.37 -8.03
N GLU A 78 -11.90 0.97 -8.28
CA GLU A 78 -13.05 1.87 -8.25
C GLU A 78 -13.27 2.50 -6.85
N MET A 79 -13.58 3.80 -6.84
CA MET A 79 -14.06 4.51 -5.65
C MET A 79 -15.40 5.18 -5.96
N VAL A 80 -16.39 4.93 -5.08
CA VAL A 80 -17.72 5.53 -5.18
C VAL A 80 -17.99 6.37 -3.93
N PHE A 81 -18.38 7.63 -4.13
CA PHE A 81 -18.75 8.55 -3.06
C PHE A 81 -20.24 8.41 -2.75
N LEU A 82 -20.55 7.72 -1.65
CA LEU A 82 -21.94 7.42 -1.27
C LEU A 82 -22.66 8.60 -0.63
N GLU A 83 -21.94 9.40 0.15
CA GLU A 83 -22.49 10.52 0.93
C GLU A 83 -21.56 11.74 0.88
N PRO A 84 -22.11 12.96 0.92
CA PRO A 84 -21.31 14.18 0.97
C PRO A 84 -20.69 14.35 2.36
N VAL A 85 -19.38 14.55 2.39
CA VAL A 85 -18.65 14.95 3.60
C VAL A 85 -18.65 16.48 3.73
N ARG A 86 -18.82 17.00 4.94
CA ARG A 86 -18.95 18.43 5.25
C ARG A 86 -17.80 18.93 6.12
N VAL A 87 -17.64 20.25 6.16
CA VAL A 87 -16.72 20.91 7.10
C VAL A 87 -17.11 20.57 8.53
N GLY A 88 -16.12 20.24 9.35
CA GLY A 88 -16.30 19.81 10.73
C GLY A 88 -16.46 18.30 10.91
N ASP A 89 -16.72 17.54 9.84
CA ASP A 89 -16.77 16.09 9.91
C ASP A 89 -15.39 15.50 10.24
N LEU A 90 -15.35 14.51 11.12
CA LEU A 90 -14.16 13.73 11.41
C LEU A 90 -14.17 12.47 10.52
N VAL A 91 -13.32 12.46 9.50
CA VAL A 91 -13.19 11.31 8.60
C VAL A 91 -12.14 10.36 9.14
N HIS A 92 -12.48 9.07 9.17
CA HIS A 92 -11.56 7.99 9.50
C HIS A 92 -11.30 7.11 8.28
N VAL A 93 -10.04 6.98 7.88
CA VAL A 93 -9.60 6.01 6.87
C VAL A 93 -8.88 4.87 7.57
N LYS A 94 -9.43 3.66 7.47
CA LYS A 94 -8.85 2.44 8.05
C LYS A 94 -8.28 1.58 6.92
N ALA A 95 -7.00 1.23 7.01
CA ALA A 95 -6.33 0.49 5.96
C ALA A 95 -5.42 -0.61 6.54
N GLN A 96 -5.25 -1.69 5.78
CA GLN A 96 -4.39 -2.83 6.07
C GLN A 96 -4.03 -3.54 4.76
N VAL A 97 -2.90 -4.26 4.74
CA VAL A 97 -2.61 -5.19 3.63
C VAL A 97 -3.53 -6.39 3.75
N ASN A 98 -4.18 -6.77 2.65
CA ASN A 98 -5.04 -7.95 2.55
C ASN A 98 -4.41 -9.07 1.71
N TRP A 99 -3.47 -8.74 0.83
CA TRP A 99 -2.79 -9.69 -0.03
C TRP A 99 -1.38 -9.20 -0.39
N THR A 100 -0.45 -10.14 -0.53
CA THR A 100 0.88 -9.92 -1.11
C THR A 100 1.17 -11.03 -2.11
N ALA A 101 1.79 -10.69 -3.24
CA ALA A 101 2.31 -11.70 -4.13
C ALA A 101 3.51 -12.39 -3.47
N GLY A 102 3.55 -13.73 -3.54
CA GLY A 102 4.80 -14.46 -3.31
C GLY A 102 5.84 -14.09 -4.37
N PRO A 103 7.11 -14.49 -4.19
CA PRO A 103 8.14 -14.18 -5.16
C PRO A 103 7.77 -14.71 -6.57
N PRO A 104 8.10 -13.94 -7.63
CA PRO A 104 7.57 -14.16 -8.99
C PRO A 104 7.95 -15.50 -9.62
N TRP A 105 8.96 -16.20 -9.08
CA TRP A 105 9.39 -17.51 -9.58
C TRP A 105 8.49 -18.68 -9.14
N ARG A 106 7.55 -18.47 -8.20
CA ARG A 106 6.66 -19.53 -7.71
C ARG A 106 5.47 -19.86 -8.62
N SER A 107 5.22 -19.08 -9.68
CA SER A 107 4.09 -19.29 -10.61
C SER A 107 4.46 -19.92 -11.96
N ALA A 108 5.73 -20.31 -12.18
CA ALA A 108 6.21 -20.86 -13.46
C ALA A 108 6.25 -22.41 -13.49
N SER A 109 5.50 -23.09 -12.64
CA SER A 109 5.53 -24.57 -12.51
C SER A 109 4.13 -25.19 -12.58
N ALA A 110 3.39 -24.89 -13.65
CA ALA A 110 2.17 -25.59 -14.03
C ALA A 110 2.25 -26.00 -15.51
#